data_AF-A0A1M6AZR5-F1
#
_entry.id   AF-A0A1M6AZR5-F1
#
_cell.length_a   1.000
_cell.length_b   1.000
_cell.length_c   1.000
_cell.angle_alpha   90.00
_cell.angle_beta   90.00
_cell.angle_gamma   90.00
#
_symmetry.space_group_name_H-M   'P 1'
#
loop_
_entity.id
_entity.type
_entity.pdbx_description
1 polymer ?
#
loop_
_entity_poly.entity_id
_entity_poly.type
_entity_poly.pdbx_seq_one_letter_code
_entity_poly.pdbx_strand_id
1 'polypeptide(L)'
;MTRYSVALAPAFALLSACATLQPASAPSSGPDATAAAQQAAIGAPPPVETLDLTPPPPPPAGATTADQFDTTTEEDRAEATAATAGGETQLGTTLATLGNPASPGIWIETPFVTSVTAGRVERSNGEGINIELRPSGGQPGSGSEISLPAMQLLNLPLTAIEELTVYSL
;
A
#
# COMPACT_ATOMS: atom_id res chain seq x y z
N MET A 1 -2.90 15.65 67.58
CA MET A 1 -3.43 16.45 66.46
C MET A 1 -4.30 15.54 65.60
N THR A 2 -5.58 15.90 65.54
CA THR A 2 -6.60 15.68 64.50
C THR A 2 -6.80 14.30 63.84
N ARG A 3 -8.02 13.81 64.03
CA ARG A 3 -8.67 12.56 63.62
C ARG A 3 -8.86 12.43 62.09
N TYR A 4 -8.81 11.22 61.55
CA TYR A 4 -9.49 10.88 60.29
C TYR A 4 -10.22 9.54 60.41
N SER A 5 -11.50 9.57 60.06
CA SER A 5 -12.51 8.55 60.33
C SER A 5 -12.55 7.44 59.30
N VAL A 6 -12.83 6.23 59.78
CA VAL A 6 -13.12 4.98 59.06
C VAL A 6 -14.64 4.87 58.82
N ALA A 7 -15.06 4.36 57.66
CA ALA A 7 -16.25 3.51 57.46
C ALA A 7 -16.25 3.04 55.99
N LEU A 8 -15.90 1.79 55.66
CA LEU A 8 -16.64 0.52 55.81
C LEU A 8 -17.90 0.43 54.92
N ALA A 9 -17.83 -0.48 53.95
CA ALA A 9 -18.85 -0.90 52.99
C ALA A 9 -20.10 -1.54 53.67
N PRO A 10 -21.20 -1.82 52.93
CA PRO A 10 -21.27 -3.14 52.29
C PRO A 10 -22.09 -3.22 50.97
N ALA A 11 -21.87 -4.33 50.26
CA ALA A 11 -22.73 -4.89 49.22
C ALA A 11 -24.07 -5.41 49.79
N PHE A 12 -25.12 -5.49 48.97
CA PHE A 12 -25.95 -6.69 48.80
C PHE A 12 -27.04 -6.49 47.73
N ALA A 13 -27.21 -7.52 46.90
CA ALA A 13 -28.24 -7.71 45.88
C ALA A 13 -29.64 -7.93 46.48
N LEU A 14 -30.70 -7.82 45.66
CA LEU A 14 -31.79 -8.81 45.46
C LEU A 14 -33.14 -8.21 44.96
N LEU A 15 -33.78 -8.94 44.02
CA LEU A 15 -35.24 -9.08 43.73
C LEU A 15 -36.02 -7.86 43.16
N SER A 16 -37.09 -7.94 42.36
CA SER A 16 -37.74 -8.91 41.46
C SER A 16 -38.99 -8.20 40.87
N ALA A 17 -39.37 -8.52 39.62
CA ALA A 17 -40.71 -8.45 38.97
C ALA A 17 -41.70 -7.28 39.20
N CYS A 18 -42.17 -6.66 38.09
CA CYS A 18 -43.60 -6.73 37.74
C CYS A 18 -43.83 -6.52 36.23
N ALA A 19 -44.89 -7.14 35.73
CA ALA A 19 -45.13 -7.49 34.34
C ALA A 19 -46.17 -6.59 33.64
N THR A 20 -46.12 -6.62 32.29
CA THR A 20 -47.22 -6.52 31.31
C THR A 20 -48.08 -5.25 31.21
N LEU A 21 -48.03 -4.58 30.05
CA LEU A 21 -49.15 -4.44 29.09
C LEU A 21 -48.71 -3.72 27.79
N GLN A 22 -48.95 -4.39 26.65
CA GLN A 22 -48.90 -3.96 25.24
C GLN A 22 -50.38 -3.81 24.81
N PRO A 23 -50.87 -2.83 24.01
CA PRO A 23 -50.48 -2.77 22.58
C PRO A 23 -50.59 -1.42 21.82
N ALA A 24 -49.89 -1.42 20.66
CA ALA A 24 -50.24 -0.90 19.34
C ALA A 24 -50.71 0.57 19.15
N SER A 25 -49.94 1.37 18.39
CA SER A 25 -50.24 1.73 16.98
C SER A 25 -49.37 2.90 16.46
N ALA A 26 -49.10 2.86 15.15
CA ALA A 26 -48.61 3.91 14.24
C ALA A 26 -47.07 4.02 14.00
N PRO A 27 -46.60 3.69 12.78
CA PRO A 27 -45.34 4.23 12.25
C PRO A 27 -45.63 5.57 11.55
N SER A 28 -45.04 6.65 12.06
CA SER A 28 -44.88 7.89 11.30
C SER A 28 -43.42 7.97 10.84
N SER A 29 -43.21 7.69 9.56
CA SER A 29 -41.97 7.93 8.85
C SER A 29 -41.61 9.42 8.89
N GLY A 30 -40.42 9.75 9.38
CA GLY A 30 -39.76 11.04 9.17
C GLY A 30 -38.34 10.79 8.66
N PRO A 31 -37.95 11.32 7.49
CA PRO A 31 -36.56 11.24 7.02
C PRO A 31 -35.70 12.31 7.72
N ASP A 32 -34.39 12.27 7.47
CA ASP A 32 -33.38 13.23 7.90
C ASP A 32 -32.68 12.98 9.25
N ALA A 33 -32.10 11.78 9.37
CA ALA A 33 -30.88 11.55 10.15
C ALA A 33 -29.73 10.99 9.29
N THR A 34 -29.78 11.20 7.96
CA THR A 34 -28.78 10.69 7.00
C THR A 34 -28.00 11.79 6.29
N ALA A 35 -28.30 13.07 6.54
CA ALA A 35 -27.70 14.19 5.79
C ALA A 35 -26.32 14.64 6.32
N ALA A 36 -25.85 14.18 7.49
CA ALA A 36 -24.60 14.62 8.10
C ALA A 36 -23.40 13.67 7.92
N ALA A 37 -23.61 12.44 7.42
CA ALA A 37 -22.53 11.47 7.20
C ALA A 37 -22.04 11.39 5.74
N GLN A 38 -22.73 12.07 4.81
CA GLN A 38 -22.48 11.95 3.36
C GLN A 38 -21.97 13.25 2.73
N GLN A 39 -21.11 13.99 3.46
CA GLN A 39 -20.43 15.18 2.95
C GLN A 39 -18.90 15.13 3.07
N ALA A 40 -18.32 13.97 3.42
CA ALA A 40 -16.87 13.76 3.44
C ALA A 40 -16.31 12.99 2.22
N ALA A 41 -17.12 12.71 1.20
CA ALA A 41 -16.73 11.87 0.06
C ALA A 41 -16.87 12.56 -1.31
N ILE A 42 -16.63 13.88 -1.39
CA ILE A 42 -16.56 14.61 -2.66
C ILE A 42 -15.21 15.32 -2.70
N GLY A 43 -14.19 14.66 -3.23
CA GLY A 43 -12.86 15.26 -3.38
C GLY A 43 -11.68 14.30 -3.53
N ALA A 44 -11.86 13.01 -3.26
CA ALA A 44 -10.84 12.03 -3.62
C ALA A 44 -10.99 11.68 -5.12
N PRO A 45 -9.98 11.91 -5.97
CA PRO A 45 -9.98 11.31 -7.30
C PRO A 45 -10.13 9.78 -7.16
N PRO A 46 -10.77 9.09 -8.13
CA PRO A 46 -10.85 7.64 -8.10
C PRO A 46 -9.43 7.08 -7.97
N PRO A 47 -9.21 6.01 -7.17
CA PRO A 47 -7.94 5.30 -7.22
C PRO A 47 -7.65 4.92 -8.67
N VAL A 48 -6.48 5.33 -9.17
CA VAL A 48 -6.00 4.93 -10.51
C VAL A 48 -5.73 3.43 -10.44
N GLU A 49 -6.64 2.64 -10.99
CA GLU A 49 -6.75 1.22 -10.64
C GLU A 49 -5.84 0.25 -11.41
N THR A 50 -4.94 0.70 -12.28
CA THR A 50 -4.04 -0.25 -12.96
C THR A 50 -2.77 0.44 -13.37
N LEU A 51 -1.64 0.04 -12.77
CA LEU A 51 -0.33 0.21 -13.39
C LEU A 51 -0.38 -0.32 -14.82
N ASP A 52 0.06 0.45 -15.81
CA ASP A 52 0.33 -0.09 -17.13
C ASP A 52 1.60 -0.94 -17.08
N LEU A 53 1.44 -2.24 -17.32
CA LEU A 53 2.55 -3.19 -17.38
C LEU A 53 3.12 -3.34 -18.80
N THR A 54 2.65 -2.53 -19.75
CA THR A 54 3.20 -2.49 -21.10
C THR A 54 4.59 -1.86 -21.03
N PRO A 55 5.66 -2.60 -21.39
CA PRO A 55 7.01 -2.06 -21.28
C PRO A 55 7.21 -0.90 -22.27
N PRO A 56 7.90 0.18 -21.87
CA PRO A 56 8.27 1.24 -22.79
C PRO A 56 9.24 0.73 -23.86
N PRO A 57 9.44 1.48 -24.96
CA PRO A 57 10.40 1.08 -25.98
C PRO A 57 11.81 0.91 -25.37
N PRO A 58 12.61 -0.03 -25.89
CA PRO A 58 13.98 -0.20 -25.42
C PRO A 58 14.81 1.07 -25.70
N PRO A 59 15.86 1.31 -24.91
CA PRO A 59 16.73 2.45 -25.10
C PRO A 59 17.45 2.41 -26.46
N PRO A 60 17.84 3.59 -27.00
CA PRO A 60 18.55 3.65 -28.27
C PRO A 60 19.88 2.91 -28.19
N ALA A 61 20.31 2.28 -29.28
CA ALA A 61 21.54 1.47 -29.31
C ALA A 61 22.83 2.25 -28.96
N GLY A 62 22.81 3.57 -29.09
CA GLY A 62 23.91 4.48 -28.71
C GLY A 62 23.80 5.06 -27.30
N ALA A 63 22.92 4.53 -26.45
CA ALA A 63 22.75 5.02 -25.08
C ALA A 63 24.04 4.88 -24.27
N THR A 64 24.46 5.98 -23.64
CA THR A 64 25.71 6.05 -22.85
C THR A 64 25.53 6.75 -21.50
N THR A 65 24.35 7.27 -21.21
CA THR A 65 24.01 7.95 -19.95
C THR A 65 22.80 7.30 -19.31
N ALA A 66 22.67 7.37 -17.99
CA ALA A 66 21.51 6.84 -17.26
C ALA A 66 20.18 7.38 -17.83
N ASP A 67 20.12 8.70 -18.09
CA ASP A 67 18.95 9.34 -18.68
C ASP A 67 18.58 8.80 -20.08
N GLN A 68 19.56 8.32 -20.86
CA GLN A 68 19.29 7.69 -22.17
C GLN A 68 18.79 6.25 -22.04
N PHE A 69 19.12 5.58 -20.94
CA PHE A 69 18.62 4.25 -20.61
C PHE A 69 17.22 4.28 -19.97
N ASP A 70 16.86 5.40 -19.36
CA ASP A 70 15.53 5.63 -18.82
C ASP A 70 14.55 6.09 -19.93
N THR A 71 13.84 5.13 -20.52
CA THR A 71 12.82 5.38 -21.55
C THR A 71 11.42 5.57 -21.00
N THR A 72 11.26 5.67 -19.67
CA THR A 72 9.94 5.82 -19.04
C THR A 72 9.33 7.18 -19.33
N THR A 73 8.03 7.18 -19.59
CA THR A 73 7.23 8.37 -19.83
C THR A 73 6.89 9.10 -18.53
N GLU A 74 6.37 10.33 -18.62
CA GLU A 74 5.83 11.04 -17.46
C GLU A 74 4.60 10.33 -16.88
N GLU A 75 3.81 9.67 -17.73
CA GLU A 75 2.65 8.88 -17.34
C GLU A 75 3.08 7.65 -16.53
N ASP A 76 4.07 6.89 -17.00
CA ASP A 76 4.63 5.73 -16.28
C ASP A 76 5.09 6.14 -14.85
N ARG A 77 5.77 7.30 -14.73
CA ARG A 77 6.23 7.80 -13.43
C ARG A 77 5.08 8.28 -12.55
N ALA A 78 4.05 8.88 -13.13
CA ALA A 78 2.87 9.31 -12.39
C ALA A 78 2.12 8.10 -11.81
N GLU A 79 1.97 7.02 -12.58
CA GLU A 79 1.37 5.77 -12.11
C GLU A 79 2.23 5.10 -11.02
N ALA A 80 3.55 5.06 -11.21
CA ALA A 80 4.48 4.51 -10.24
C ALA A 80 4.45 5.25 -8.90
N THR A 81 4.23 6.57 -8.92
CA THR A 81 4.20 7.41 -7.69
C THR A 81 2.79 7.65 -7.16
N ALA A 82 1.76 7.15 -7.85
CA ALA A 82 0.38 7.28 -7.41
C ALA A 82 0.13 6.51 -6.11
N ALA A 83 -0.84 6.99 -5.32
CA ALA A 83 -1.26 6.27 -4.12
C ALA A 83 -1.89 4.92 -4.51
N THR A 84 -1.40 3.85 -3.88
CA THR A 84 -1.96 2.50 -4.03
C THR A 84 -3.37 2.44 -3.43
N ALA A 85 -4.32 1.82 -4.14
CA ALA A 85 -5.74 1.75 -3.75
C ALA A 85 -6.04 0.86 -2.52
N GLY A 86 -5.02 0.36 -1.83
CA GLY A 86 -5.12 -0.68 -0.81
C GLY A 86 -5.22 -2.09 -1.43
N GLY A 87 -5.46 -3.10 -0.59
CA GLY A 87 -5.54 -4.50 -1.02
C GLY A 87 -4.18 -5.21 -1.17
N GLU A 88 -3.09 -4.48 -0.91
CA GLU A 88 -1.73 -5.01 -1.02
C GLU A 88 -1.42 -6.13 -0.02
N THR A 89 -0.68 -7.14 -0.48
CA THR A 89 -0.19 -8.24 0.36
C THR A 89 1.32 -8.20 0.42
N GLN A 90 1.89 -8.09 1.63
CA GLN A 90 3.33 -8.14 1.84
C GLN A 90 3.86 -9.53 1.47
N LEU A 91 4.78 -9.59 0.51
CA LEU A 91 5.42 -10.83 0.07
C LEU A 91 6.69 -11.14 0.88
N GLY A 92 7.43 -10.10 1.27
CA GLY A 92 8.65 -10.23 2.07
C GLY A 92 9.62 -9.08 1.89
N THR A 93 10.82 -9.22 2.44
CA THR A 93 11.94 -8.29 2.26
C THR A 93 13.03 -8.93 1.40
N THR A 94 13.69 -8.13 0.58
CA THR A 94 14.76 -8.57 -0.33
C THR A 94 15.89 -7.56 -0.39
N LEU A 95 17.10 -8.05 -0.67
CA LEU A 95 18.22 -7.20 -1.06
C LEU A 95 18.16 -6.99 -2.56
N ALA A 96 17.94 -5.74 -2.97
CA ALA A 96 17.84 -5.33 -4.36
C ALA A 96 19.12 -4.65 -4.84
N THR A 97 19.60 -5.07 -6.01
CA THR A 97 20.70 -4.41 -6.73
C THR A 97 20.22 -3.92 -8.09
N LEU A 98 20.96 -2.99 -8.71
CA LEU A 98 20.66 -2.57 -10.09
C LEU A 98 20.70 -3.79 -11.03
N GLY A 99 19.59 -4.04 -11.73
CA GLY A 99 19.50 -5.04 -12.77
C GLY A 99 20.01 -4.55 -14.13
N ASN A 100 19.63 -5.23 -15.21
CA ASN A 100 20.00 -4.78 -16.56
C ASN A 100 19.42 -3.38 -16.88
N PRO A 101 20.25 -2.33 -17.04
CA PRO A 101 19.77 -0.98 -17.31
C PRO A 101 19.15 -0.82 -18.70
N ALA A 102 19.38 -1.77 -19.61
CA ALA A 102 18.76 -1.76 -20.93
C ALA A 102 17.35 -2.40 -20.96
N SER A 103 16.93 -3.03 -19.86
CA SER A 103 15.57 -3.58 -19.75
C SER A 103 14.58 -2.45 -19.42
N PRO A 104 13.68 -2.10 -20.35
CA PRO A 104 12.80 -0.94 -20.18
C PRO A 104 11.75 -1.14 -19.07
N GLY A 105 11.25 -0.01 -18.57
CA GLY A 105 10.13 0.07 -17.64
C GLY A 105 10.53 0.13 -16.17
N ILE A 106 9.53 0.28 -15.31
CA ILE A 106 9.64 0.37 -13.85
C ILE A 106 9.33 -1.01 -13.29
N TRP A 107 10.37 -1.78 -12.96
CA TRP A 107 10.25 -3.18 -12.57
C TRP A 107 11.22 -3.62 -11.46
N ILE A 108 10.86 -4.68 -10.75
CA ILE A 108 11.74 -5.48 -9.87
C ILE A 108 11.60 -6.97 -10.19
N GLU A 109 12.73 -7.63 -10.42
CA GLU A 109 12.82 -9.07 -10.66
C GLU A 109 13.13 -9.79 -9.34
N THR A 110 12.23 -10.68 -8.91
CA THR A 110 12.19 -11.21 -7.55
C THR A 110 11.76 -12.68 -7.48
N PRO A 111 12.25 -13.47 -6.51
CA PRO A 111 11.81 -14.86 -6.31
C PRO A 111 10.41 -14.96 -5.66
N PHE A 112 9.77 -13.85 -5.31
CA PHE A 112 8.48 -13.86 -4.61
C PHE A 112 7.27 -14.09 -5.52
N VAL A 113 7.43 -13.94 -6.84
CA VAL A 113 6.35 -14.12 -7.81
C VAL A 113 6.74 -15.17 -8.86
N THR A 114 5.72 -15.81 -9.45
CA THR A 114 5.89 -16.82 -10.50
C THR A 114 5.45 -16.35 -11.88
N SER A 115 4.85 -15.16 -11.96
CA SER A 115 4.38 -14.53 -13.20
C SER A 115 4.48 -13.01 -13.06
N VAL A 116 4.54 -12.32 -14.19
CA VAL A 116 4.51 -10.85 -14.22
C VAL A 116 3.20 -10.35 -13.62
N THR A 117 3.28 -9.44 -12.65
CA THR A 117 2.12 -8.86 -11.97
C THR A 117 2.41 -7.44 -11.47
N ALA A 118 1.37 -6.67 -11.18
CA ALA A 118 1.51 -5.40 -10.48
C ALA A 118 1.96 -5.62 -9.03
N GLY A 119 2.78 -4.70 -8.52
CA GLY A 119 3.28 -4.72 -7.16
C GLY A 119 3.64 -3.34 -6.64
N ARG A 120 4.16 -3.32 -5.43
CA ARG A 120 4.71 -2.14 -4.77
C ARG A 120 6.00 -2.51 -4.06
N VAL A 121 6.95 -1.60 -4.07
CA VAL A 121 8.16 -1.71 -3.26
C VAL A 121 8.25 -0.54 -2.30
N GLU A 122 8.74 -0.80 -1.09
CA GLU A 122 8.88 0.19 -0.04
C GLU A 122 10.26 0.10 0.61
N ARG A 123 10.88 1.26 0.82
CA ARG A 123 12.13 1.43 1.57
C ARG A 123 11.85 1.43 3.08
N SER A 124 12.90 1.26 3.88
CA SER A 124 12.82 1.32 5.35
C SER A 124 12.34 2.66 5.92
N ASN A 125 12.39 3.75 5.15
CA ASN A 125 11.87 5.07 5.52
C ASN A 125 10.37 5.26 5.19
N GLY A 126 9.71 4.22 4.65
CA GLY A 126 8.30 4.25 4.24
C GLY A 126 8.04 4.85 2.86
N GLU A 127 9.08 5.27 2.13
CA GLU A 127 8.96 5.71 0.74
C GLU A 127 8.79 4.50 -0.18
N GLY A 128 7.81 4.53 -1.06
CA GLY A 128 7.53 3.41 -1.96
C GLY A 128 6.96 3.85 -3.29
N ILE A 129 7.05 2.95 -4.26
CA ILE A 129 6.51 3.13 -5.61
C ILE A 129 5.76 1.86 -6.05
N ASN A 130 4.73 2.05 -6.85
CA ASN A 130 4.09 1.00 -7.62
C ASN A 130 5.03 0.57 -8.76
N ILE A 131 5.11 -0.74 -9.03
CA ILE A 131 6.13 -1.33 -9.89
C ILE A 131 5.65 -2.65 -10.49
N GLU A 132 6.19 -3.03 -11.65
CA GLU A 132 6.02 -4.37 -12.20
C GLU A 132 6.87 -5.39 -11.42
N LEU A 133 6.26 -6.46 -10.91
CA LEU A 133 6.97 -7.61 -10.34
C LEU A 133 7.24 -8.63 -11.44
N ARG A 134 8.51 -8.98 -11.64
CA ARG A 134 8.96 -10.01 -12.59
C ARG A 134 9.48 -11.24 -11.83
N PRO A 135 9.18 -12.47 -12.29
CA PRO A 135 9.70 -13.67 -11.65
C PRO A 135 11.19 -13.83 -11.96
N SER A 136 12.04 -13.92 -10.94
CA SER A 136 13.47 -14.19 -11.14
C SER A 136 13.80 -15.66 -11.44
N GLY A 137 12.87 -16.57 -11.12
CA GLY A 137 13.13 -18.02 -11.13
C GLY A 137 14.15 -18.49 -10.09
N GLY A 138 14.67 -17.58 -9.26
CA GLY A 138 15.59 -17.88 -8.17
C GLY A 138 14.92 -18.56 -6.98
N GLN A 139 15.72 -19.15 -6.10
CA GLN A 139 15.23 -19.68 -4.83
C GLN A 139 14.86 -18.54 -3.86
N PRO A 140 13.97 -18.77 -2.88
CA PRO A 140 13.74 -17.81 -1.80
C PRO A 140 15.05 -17.36 -1.16
N GLY A 141 15.26 -16.05 -1.05
CA GLY A 141 16.49 -15.47 -0.51
C GLY A 141 17.61 -15.21 -1.53
N SER A 142 17.38 -15.46 -2.84
CA SER A 142 18.38 -15.17 -3.89
C SER A 142 18.63 -13.68 -4.16
N GLY A 143 17.93 -12.78 -3.46
CA GLY A 143 17.93 -11.34 -3.72
C GLY A 143 17.00 -10.94 -4.86
N SER A 144 17.07 -9.68 -5.28
CA SER A 144 16.27 -9.13 -6.37
C SER A 144 17.08 -8.15 -7.21
N GLU A 145 16.67 -7.98 -8.45
CA GLU A 145 17.24 -6.96 -9.35
C GLU A 145 16.18 -5.90 -9.61
N ILE A 146 16.54 -4.63 -9.49
CA ILE A 146 15.63 -3.50 -9.66
C ILE A 146 16.05 -2.64 -10.85
N SER A 147 15.07 -2.16 -11.60
CA SER A 147 15.28 -1.33 -12.79
C SER A 147 15.94 0.03 -12.46
N LEU A 148 16.69 0.55 -13.43
CA LEU A 148 17.28 1.89 -13.37
C LEU A 148 16.25 2.99 -13.06
N PRO A 149 15.09 3.09 -13.73
CA PRO A 149 14.08 4.10 -13.40
C PRO A 149 13.48 3.93 -12.00
N ALA A 150 13.26 2.69 -11.52
CA ALA A 150 12.76 2.46 -10.17
C ALA A 150 13.76 2.94 -9.09
N MET A 151 15.06 2.69 -9.28
CA MET A 151 16.09 3.22 -8.36
C MET A 151 16.11 4.75 -8.35
N GLN A 152 15.96 5.39 -9.51
CA GLN A 152 15.89 6.86 -9.58
C GLN A 152 14.65 7.41 -8.88
N LEU A 153 13.47 6.79 -9.08
CA LEU A 153 12.22 7.20 -8.43
C LEU A 153 12.28 7.05 -6.91
N LEU A 154 12.94 6.00 -6.42
CA LEU A 154 13.17 5.77 -4.98
C LEU A 154 14.38 6.52 -4.42
N ASN A 155 15.04 7.35 -5.25
CA ASN A 155 16.25 8.09 -4.92
C ASN A 155 17.34 7.19 -4.27
N LEU A 156 17.57 6.02 -4.88
CA LEU A 156 18.59 5.04 -4.50
C LEU A 156 19.89 5.24 -5.30
N PRO A 157 21.07 5.04 -4.69
CA PRO A 157 22.32 5.04 -5.45
C PRO A 157 22.38 3.83 -6.40
N LEU A 158 22.71 4.05 -7.68
CA LEU A 158 22.74 2.99 -8.72
C LEU A 158 23.73 1.84 -8.45
N THR A 159 24.64 1.99 -7.48
CA THR A 159 25.62 0.97 -7.06
C THR A 159 25.31 0.37 -5.69
N ALA A 160 24.20 0.77 -5.06
CA ALA A 160 23.84 0.30 -3.73
C ALA A 160 23.23 -1.10 -3.78
N ILE A 161 23.29 -1.77 -2.62
CA ILE A 161 22.51 -2.96 -2.32
C ILE A 161 21.53 -2.51 -1.24
N GLU A 162 20.25 -2.44 -1.57
CA GLU A 162 19.23 -1.84 -0.71
C GLU A 162 18.24 -2.90 -0.25
N GLU A 163 17.86 -2.85 1.02
CA GLU A 163 16.79 -3.70 1.54
C GLU A 163 15.44 -3.05 1.21
N LEU A 164 14.60 -3.77 0.48
CA LEU A 164 13.26 -3.34 0.08
C LEU A 164 12.21 -4.33 0.56
N THR A 165 11.07 -3.80 0.99
CA THR A 165 9.87 -4.60 1.24
C THR A 165 9.04 -4.67 -0.04
N VAL A 166 8.61 -5.87 -0.43
CA VAL A 166 7.87 -6.13 -1.66
C VAL A 166 6.43 -6.52 -1.33
N TYR A 167 5.49 -5.95 -2.08
CA TYR A 167 4.06 -6.20 -1.97
C TYR A 167 3.48 -6.56 -3.34
N SER A 168 2.52 -7.47 -3.37
CA SER A 168 1.65 -7.67 -4.55
C SER A 168 0.42 -6.77 -4.46
N LEU A 169 -0.03 -6.27 -5.61
CA LEU A 169 -1.29 -5.51 -5.76
C LEU A 169 -2.42 -6.38 -6.32
#